data_AF-T2JBL5-F1
#
_entry.id   AF-T2JBL5-F1
#
_cell.length_a   1.000
_cell.length_b   1.000
_cell.length_c   1.000
_cell.angle_alpha   90.00
_cell.angle_beta   90.00
_cell.angle_gamma   90.00
#
_symmetry.space_group_name_H-M   'P 1'
#
loop_
_entity.id
_entity.type
_entity.pdbx_description
1 polymer ?
#
loop_
_entity_poly.entity_id
_entity_poly.type
_entity_poly.pdbx_seq_one_letter_code
_entity_poly.pdbx_strand_id
1 'polypeptide(L)'
;MIGKPQEPFINWTRGNVDILKVIIEESHQRGLEVLPWFEYGLMIPRSSLLAQKHPDWLTESKEGSANTFFQDELEAKNEKNNGNLIQRWRKSAYERQVSQLAWLNPLHPEVQQLIKGLMLEVVMNYPVDGVQLDDHFGMPVELGYDPLTVKIYQQEHRGKSPPKDTHNGEWMR
;
A
#
# COMPACT_ATOMS: atom_id res chain seq x y z
N MET A 1 12.50 -2.06 -12.91
CA MET A 1 11.88 -2.36 -11.60
C MET A 1 10.62 -3.22 -11.75
N ILE A 2 10.28 -3.66 -12.97
CA ILE A 2 9.19 -4.59 -13.30
C ILE A 2 9.86 -5.79 -14.00
N GLY A 3 9.50 -7.03 -13.69
CA GLY A 3 10.08 -8.24 -14.29
C GLY A 3 11.52 -8.61 -13.93
N LYS A 4 12.12 -8.03 -12.87
CA LYS A 4 13.44 -8.47 -12.38
C LYS A 4 13.31 -9.20 -11.04
N PRO A 5 13.99 -10.34 -10.84
CA PRO A 5 14.10 -10.96 -9.53
C PRO A 5 14.58 -9.94 -8.49
N GLN A 6 13.75 -9.64 -7.50
CA GLN A 6 14.14 -8.79 -6.38
C GLN A 6 15.07 -9.56 -5.42
N GLU A 7 14.93 -10.90 -5.37
CA GLU A 7 15.72 -11.79 -4.51
C GLU A 7 16.39 -12.90 -5.33
N PRO A 8 17.46 -12.61 -6.08
CA PRO A 8 18.12 -13.59 -6.96
C PRO A 8 18.60 -14.85 -6.23
N PHE A 9 19.03 -14.69 -4.98
CA PHE A 9 19.52 -15.81 -4.15
C PHE A 9 18.38 -16.78 -3.78
N ILE A 10 17.20 -16.26 -3.42
CA ILE A 10 16.03 -17.10 -3.11
C ILE A 10 15.55 -17.82 -4.36
N ASN A 11 15.50 -17.14 -5.51
CA ASN A 11 15.13 -17.78 -6.78
C ASN A 11 16.08 -18.92 -7.15
N TRP A 12 17.39 -18.72 -6.98
CA TRP A 12 18.39 -19.74 -7.25
C TRP A 12 18.24 -20.96 -6.33
N THR A 13 18.06 -20.76 -5.02
CA THR A 13 17.89 -21.87 -4.06
C THR A 13 16.59 -22.66 -4.28
N ARG A 14 15.58 -22.07 -4.94
CA ARG A 14 14.33 -22.73 -5.36
C ARG A 14 14.38 -23.27 -6.80
N GLY A 15 15.57 -23.38 -7.39
CA GLY A 15 15.74 -23.95 -8.73
C GLY A 15 15.18 -23.08 -9.86
N ASN A 16 15.03 -21.77 -9.65
CA ASN A 16 14.40 -20.83 -10.57
C ASN A 16 12.97 -21.24 -11.01
N VAL A 17 12.24 -21.93 -10.14
CA VAL A 17 10.85 -22.31 -10.40
C VAL A 17 9.96 -21.06 -10.34
N ASP A 18 9.23 -20.83 -11.43
CA ASP A 18 8.16 -19.83 -11.47
C ASP A 18 6.92 -20.41 -10.78
N ILE A 19 6.77 -20.10 -9.50
CA ILE A 19 5.67 -20.64 -8.68
C ILE A 19 4.30 -20.14 -9.17
N LEU A 20 4.21 -18.93 -9.71
CA LEU A 20 2.95 -18.38 -10.21
C LEU A 20 2.49 -19.21 -11.41
N LYS A 21 3.40 -19.49 -12.34
CA LYS A 21 3.12 -20.35 -13.49
C LYS A 21 2.65 -21.74 -13.05
N VAL A 22 3.36 -22.38 -12.13
CA VAL A 22 3.00 -23.71 -11.62
C VAL A 22 1.62 -23.73 -10.99
N ILE A 23 1.30 -22.75 -10.12
CA ILE A 23 -0.02 -22.67 -9.48
C ILE A 23 -1.12 -22.50 -10.52
N ILE A 24 -0.92 -21.65 -11.52
CA ILE A 24 -1.90 -21.38 -12.57
C ILE A 24 -2.16 -22.62 -13.42
N GLU A 25 -1.08 -23.28 -13.89
CA GLU A 25 -1.19 -24.50 -14.71
C GLU A 25 -1.92 -25.62 -13.97
N GLU A 26 -1.59 -25.86 -12.70
CA GLU A 26 -2.25 -26.89 -11.89
C GLU A 26 -3.72 -26.54 -11.59
N SER A 27 -4.04 -25.25 -11.39
CA SER A 27 -5.41 -24.78 -11.15
C SER A 27 -6.29 -24.99 -12.39
N HIS A 28 -5.78 -24.62 -13.56
CA HIS A 28 -6.47 -24.79 -14.83
C HIS A 28 -6.69 -26.26 -15.19
N GLN A 29 -5.71 -27.14 -14.92
CA GLN A 29 -5.89 -28.60 -15.09
C GLN A 29 -7.05 -29.17 -14.26
N ARG A 30 -7.45 -28.49 -13.19
CA ARG A 30 -8.56 -28.88 -12.31
C ARG A 30 -9.85 -28.09 -12.58
N GLY A 31 -9.86 -27.26 -13.63
CA GLY A 31 -11.02 -26.43 -13.99
C GLY A 31 -11.30 -25.29 -13.02
N LEU A 32 -10.28 -24.80 -12.31
CA LEU A 32 -10.38 -23.64 -11.42
C LEU A 32 -9.97 -22.37 -12.16
N GLU A 33 -10.70 -21.27 -11.93
CA GLU A 33 -10.31 -19.93 -12.38
C GLU A 33 -9.29 -19.33 -11.40
N VAL A 34 -8.33 -18.57 -11.93
CA VAL A 34 -7.29 -17.90 -11.15
C VAL A 34 -7.39 -16.40 -11.32
N LEU A 35 -7.72 -15.71 -10.22
CA LEU A 35 -7.77 -14.26 -10.11
C LEU A 35 -6.71 -13.82 -9.08
N PRO A 36 -5.53 -13.34 -9.51
CA PRO A 36 -4.51 -12.86 -8.58
C PRO A 36 -5.01 -11.66 -7.78
N TRP A 37 -4.79 -11.72 -6.46
CA TRP A 37 -5.09 -10.63 -5.54
C TRP A 37 -3.91 -9.66 -5.47
N PHE A 38 -4.13 -8.41 -5.88
CA PHE A 38 -3.19 -7.31 -5.70
C PHE A 38 -3.41 -6.63 -4.34
N GLU A 39 -2.71 -7.16 -3.34
CA GLU A 39 -2.72 -6.77 -1.93
C GLU A 39 -2.23 -5.35 -1.66
N TYR A 40 -2.78 -4.74 -0.61
CA TYR A 40 -2.38 -3.49 0.05
C TYR A 40 -2.18 -2.23 -0.82
N GLY A 41 -2.36 -2.36 -2.15
CA GLY A 41 -2.37 -1.31 -3.17
C GLY A 41 -1.19 -0.35 -3.13
N LEU A 42 -1.24 0.57 -2.16
CA LEU A 42 -0.37 1.71 -1.99
C LEU A 42 0.48 1.63 -0.73
N MET A 43 0.23 0.71 0.20
CA MET A 43 0.97 0.65 1.45
C MET A 43 2.28 -0.12 1.30
N ILE A 44 3.38 0.49 1.73
CA ILE A 44 4.73 -0.09 1.67
C ILE A 44 5.49 0.16 2.98
N PRO A 45 6.50 -0.66 3.30
CA PRO A 45 7.45 -0.30 4.34
C PRO A 45 8.18 1.00 3.95
N ARG A 46 8.18 1.97 4.86
CA ARG A 46 8.95 3.22 4.78
C ARG A 46 10.45 2.98 4.68
N SER A 47 10.92 1.83 5.17
CA SER A 47 12.29 1.35 5.02
C SER A 47 12.58 0.67 3.68
N SER A 48 11.57 0.46 2.81
CA SER A 48 11.78 -0.16 1.51
C SER A 48 12.68 0.71 0.61
N LEU A 49 13.41 0.06 -0.31
CA LEU A 49 14.24 0.79 -1.28
C LEU A 49 13.42 1.72 -2.17
N LEU A 50 12.16 1.37 -2.43
CA LEU A 50 11.23 2.20 -3.20
C LEU A 50 10.93 3.50 -2.45
N ALA A 51 10.54 3.41 -1.18
CA ALA A 51 10.28 4.58 -0.33
C ALA A 51 11.52 5.47 -0.13
N GLN A 52 12.72 4.86 0.02
CA GLN A 52 13.97 5.61 0.16
C GLN A 52 14.36 6.36 -1.13
N LYS A 53 14.11 5.76 -2.30
CA LYS A 53 14.44 6.36 -3.61
C LYS A 53 13.44 7.42 -4.05
N HIS A 54 12.18 7.25 -3.66
CA HIS A 54 11.07 8.10 -4.08
C HIS A 54 10.28 8.59 -2.86
N PRO A 55 10.89 9.41 -1.98
CA PRO A 55 10.18 9.98 -0.84
C PRO A 55 9.03 10.90 -1.27
N ASP A 56 9.15 11.50 -2.45
CA ASP A 56 8.14 12.33 -3.12
C ASP A 56 6.89 11.55 -3.57
N TRP A 57 6.98 10.22 -3.64
CA TRP A 57 5.82 9.37 -3.96
C TRP A 57 4.95 9.08 -2.73
N LEU A 58 5.35 9.50 -1.53
CA LEU A 58 4.63 9.17 -0.31
C LEU A 58 3.58 10.23 0.02
N THR A 59 2.44 9.79 0.54
CA THR A 59 1.40 10.67 1.04
C THR A 59 1.76 11.18 2.43
N GLU A 60 1.33 12.38 2.76
CA GLU A 60 1.52 12.97 4.08
C GLU A 60 0.17 13.26 4.75
N SER A 61 0.14 13.17 6.08
CA SER A 61 -0.93 13.80 6.87
C SER A 61 -0.66 15.29 7.01
N LYS A 62 -1.63 16.03 7.55
CA LYS A 62 -1.43 17.46 7.89
C LYS A 62 -0.26 17.71 8.83
N GLU A 63 -0.01 16.78 9.74
CA GLU A 63 1.08 16.85 10.72
C GLU A 63 2.43 16.41 10.14
N GLY A 64 2.47 16.03 8.85
CA GLY A 64 3.69 15.71 8.11
C GLY A 64 4.18 14.27 8.26
N SER A 65 3.39 13.34 8.83
CA SER A 65 3.77 11.93 8.85
C SER A 65 2.58 10.98 8.93
N ALA A 66 2.58 9.97 8.06
CA ALA A 66 1.64 8.83 8.07
C ALA A 66 1.78 7.89 9.29
N ASN A 67 2.51 8.29 10.34
CA ASN A 67 2.76 7.43 11.50
C ASN A 67 1.55 7.30 12.43
N THR A 68 0.53 8.15 12.28
CA THR A 68 -0.59 8.29 13.23
C THR A 68 -1.75 7.33 12.95
N PHE A 69 -1.83 6.71 11.77
CA PHE A 69 -3.02 5.96 11.32
C PHE A 69 -3.34 4.72 12.15
N PHE A 70 -2.31 4.06 12.64
CA PHE A 70 -2.51 2.86 13.43
C PHE A 70 -2.58 3.15 14.93
N GLN A 71 -2.31 4.39 15.32
CA GLN A 71 -2.35 4.82 16.70
C GLN A 71 -3.81 4.76 17.22
N ASP A 72 -4.77 5.18 16.40
CA ASP A 72 -6.20 5.14 16.73
C ASP A 72 -6.78 3.71 16.75
N GLU A 73 -6.37 2.83 15.81
CA GLU A 73 -6.79 1.43 15.81
C GLU A 73 -6.18 0.65 17.00
N LEU A 74 -4.97 1.05 17.42
CA LEU A 74 -4.33 0.58 18.64
C LEU A 74 -5.05 1.08 19.89
N GLU A 75 -5.55 2.32 19.89
CA GLU A 75 -6.30 2.93 20.99
C GLU A 75 -7.73 2.35 21.12
N ALA A 76 -8.42 2.07 20.02
CA ALA A 76 -9.76 1.46 20.02
C ALA A 76 -9.76 0.03 20.59
N LYS A 77 -8.64 -0.72 20.47
CA LYS A 77 -8.46 -2.02 21.13
C LYS A 77 -8.13 -1.91 22.63
N ASN A 78 -7.91 -0.70 23.17
CA ASN A 78 -7.43 -0.46 24.54
C ASN A 78 -8.53 -0.17 25.58
N GLU A 79 -9.80 0.08 25.22
CA GLU A 79 -10.83 0.35 26.25
C GLU A 79 -11.20 -0.87 27.11
N LYS A 80 -10.73 -2.08 26.76
CA LYS A 80 -11.17 -3.33 27.42
C LYS A 80 -10.18 -4.04 28.34
N ASN A 81 -8.93 -3.60 28.55
CA ASN A 81 -7.99 -4.43 29.35
C ASN A 81 -6.93 -3.65 30.16
N ASN A 82 -6.89 -3.91 31.48
CA ASN A 82 -5.78 -3.60 32.38
C ASN A 82 -4.57 -4.50 32.05
N GLY A 83 -3.78 -4.12 31.05
CA GLY A 83 -2.78 -5.00 30.45
C GLY A 83 -1.46 -5.18 31.24
N ASN A 84 -1.02 -6.43 31.35
CA ASN A 84 0.25 -6.82 32.01
C ASN A 84 1.50 -6.37 31.20
N LEU A 85 2.70 -6.52 31.80
CA LEU A 85 3.99 -6.16 31.17
C LEU A 85 4.18 -6.73 29.76
N ILE A 86 3.76 -7.97 29.51
CA ILE A 86 3.91 -8.64 28.20
C ILE A 86 3.06 -7.95 27.13
N GLN A 87 1.87 -7.45 27.49
CA GLN A 87 1.03 -6.68 26.57
C GLN A 87 1.64 -5.31 26.26
N ARG A 88 2.29 -4.64 27.23
CA ARG A 88 3.04 -3.40 26.97
C ARG A 88 4.21 -3.60 26.01
N TRP A 89 4.95 -4.71 26.15
CA TRP A 89 6.04 -5.04 25.21
C TRP A 89 5.51 -5.33 23.80
N ARG A 90 4.45 -6.14 23.66
CA ARG A 90 3.79 -6.40 22.37
C ARG A 90 3.24 -5.11 21.73
N LYS A 91 2.65 -4.22 22.52
CA LYS A 91 2.18 -2.89 22.09
C LYS A 91 3.33 -2.07 21.48
N SER A 92 4.43 -1.90 22.22
CA SER A 92 5.59 -1.14 21.73
C SER A 92 6.27 -1.74 20.50
N ALA A 93 6.21 -3.06 20.32
CA ALA A 93 6.78 -3.74 19.16
C ALA A 93 5.89 -3.56 17.93
N TYR A 94 4.58 -3.69 18.09
CA TYR A 94 3.60 -3.46 17.04
C TYR A 94 3.56 -1.99 16.61
N GLU A 95 3.49 -1.04 17.55
CA GLU A 95 3.59 0.41 17.28
C GLU A 95 4.83 0.75 16.45
N ARG A 96 5.99 0.19 16.80
CA ARG A 96 7.24 0.39 16.04
C ARG A 96 7.22 -0.25 14.67
N GLN A 97 6.57 -1.40 14.50
CA GLN A 97 6.48 -2.08 13.21
C GLN A 97 5.55 -1.32 12.26
N VAL A 98 4.51 -0.73 12.82
CA VAL A 98 3.43 -0.12 12.09
C VAL A 98 3.68 1.35 11.78
N SER A 99 4.44 2.06 12.65
CA SER A 99 5.05 3.36 12.34
C SER A 99 6.10 3.29 11.21
N GLN A 100 6.40 2.09 10.70
CA GLN A 100 7.29 1.89 9.56
C GLN A 100 6.53 1.70 8.26
N LEU A 101 5.20 1.86 8.22
CA LEU A 101 4.43 1.81 6.99
C LEU A 101 4.20 3.21 6.42
N ALA A 102 4.11 3.31 5.10
CA ALA A 102 3.84 4.52 4.36
C ALA A 102 2.89 4.22 3.20
N TRP A 103 2.08 5.19 2.81
CA TRP A 103 1.22 5.08 1.63
C TRP A 103 1.89 5.79 0.44
N LEU A 104 1.88 5.12 -0.70
CA LEU A 104 2.15 5.69 -2.00
C LEU A 104 0.98 6.58 -2.41
N ASN A 105 1.29 7.71 -3.05
CA ASN A 105 0.29 8.67 -3.51
C ASN A 105 -0.31 8.17 -4.84
N PRO A 106 -1.62 7.80 -4.87
CA PRO A 106 -2.26 7.30 -6.09
C PRO A 106 -2.43 8.38 -7.16
N LEU A 107 -2.30 9.65 -6.80
CA LEU A 107 -2.35 10.78 -7.73
C LEU A 107 -0.98 11.03 -8.40
N HIS A 108 0.09 10.39 -7.92
CA HIS A 108 1.42 10.50 -8.52
C HIS A 108 1.49 9.67 -9.82
N PRO A 109 1.80 10.27 -10.99
CA PRO A 109 1.77 9.55 -12.27
C PRO A 109 2.66 8.31 -12.31
N GLU A 110 3.83 8.38 -11.70
CA GLU A 110 4.80 7.30 -11.62
C GLU A 110 4.36 6.17 -10.68
N VAL A 111 3.62 6.48 -9.61
CA VAL A 111 2.95 5.46 -8.77
C VAL A 111 1.86 4.76 -9.57
N GLN A 112 1.03 5.51 -10.30
CA GLN A 112 0.04 4.92 -11.20
C GLN A 112 0.71 4.00 -12.23
N GLN A 113 1.85 4.42 -12.79
CA GLN A 113 2.60 3.63 -13.76
C GLN A 113 3.20 2.37 -13.13
N LEU A 114 3.69 2.45 -11.89
CA LEU A 114 4.17 1.28 -11.14
C LEU A 114 3.05 0.25 -10.97
N ILE A 115 1.91 0.65 -10.42
CA ILE A 115 0.78 -0.26 -10.13
C ILE A 115 0.24 -0.88 -11.42
N LYS A 116 -0.02 -0.06 -12.44
CA LYS A 116 -0.43 -0.56 -13.78
C LYS A 116 0.61 -1.53 -14.34
N GLY A 117 1.89 -1.21 -14.19
CA GLY A 117 2.98 -2.04 -14.68
C GLY A 117 3.03 -3.42 -14.03
N LEU A 118 2.81 -3.50 -12.71
CA LEU A 118 2.73 -4.76 -11.98
C LEU A 118 1.54 -5.61 -12.43
N MET A 119 0.37 -4.99 -12.60
CA MET A 119 -0.83 -5.69 -13.09
C MET A 119 -0.65 -6.19 -14.52
N LEU A 120 -0.14 -5.33 -15.42
CA LEU A 120 0.13 -5.69 -16.81
C LEU A 120 1.18 -6.80 -16.91
N GLU A 121 2.20 -6.80 -16.05
CA GLU A 121 3.19 -7.89 -16.02
C GLU A 121 2.50 -9.24 -15.77
N VAL A 122 1.59 -9.31 -14.79
CA VAL A 122 0.89 -10.57 -14.49
C VAL A 122 -0.07 -10.95 -15.62
N VAL A 123 -0.92 -10.02 -16.04
CA VAL A 123 -1.94 -10.28 -17.08
C VAL A 123 -1.32 -10.65 -18.42
N MET A 124 -0.16 -10.09 -18.78
CA MET A 124 0.47 -10.34 -20.07
C MET A 124 1.34 -11.61 -20.10
N ASN A 125 1.90 -12.02 -18.95
CA ASN A 125 2.82 -13.16 -18.90
C ASN A 125 2.18 -14.46 -18.41
N TYR A 126 1.01 -14.39 -17.78
CA TYR A 126 0.33 -15.56 -17.23
C TYR A 126 -1.12 -15.65 -17.74
N PRO A 127 -1.63 -16.86 -18.03
CA PRO A 127 -3.02 -17.04 -18.42
C PRO A 127 -3.91 -16.94 -17.18
N VAL A 128 -4.17 -15.74 -16.69
CA VAL A 128 -5.08 -15.49 -15.56
C VAL A 128 -6.48 -15.15 -16.07
N ASP A 129 -7.50 -15.49 -15.29
CA ASP A 129 -8.91 -15.36 -15.69
C ASP A 129 -9.50 -14.00 -15.31
N GLY A 130 -8.78 -13.24 -14.48
CA GLY A 130 -9.12 -11.90 -14.06
C GLY A 130 -8.10 -11.37 -13.07
N VAL A 131 -8.42 -10.25 -12.44
CA VAL A 131 -7.64 -9.68 -11.33
C VAL A 131 -8.58 -9.28 -10.21
N GLN A 132 -8.13 -9.44 -8.96
CA GLN A 132 -8.82 -8.95 -7.79
C GLN A 132 -8.02 -7.82 -7.16
N LEU A 133 -8.67 -6.68 -6.94
CA LEU A 133 -8.12 -5.58 -6.15
C LEU A 133 -8.55 -5.73 -4.69
N ASP A 134 -7.65 -5.35 -3.79
CA ASP A 134 -7.88 -5.35 -2.36
C ASP A 134 -9.11 -4.52 -1.94
N ASP A 135 -9.78 -4.92 -0.86
CA ASP A 135 -10.89 -4.15 -0.28
C ASP A 135 -10.40 -2.87 0.44
N HIS A 136 -9.10 -2.77 0.72
CA HIS A 136 -8.41 -1.59 1.23
C HIS A 136 -7.59 -0.89 0.14
N PHE A 137 -7.99 -0.99 -1.14
CA PHE A 137 -7.37 -0.28 -2.27
C PHE A 137 -7.73 1.23 -2.28
N GLY A 138 -7.46 1.90 -1.16
CA GLY A 138 -7.77 3.30 -0.92
C GLY A 138 -6.74 3.94 0.01
N MET A 139 -6.79 5.27 0.05
CA MET A 139 -5.97 6.06 0.96
C MET A 139 -6.85 6.54 2.13
N PRO A 140 -6.38 6.43 3.38
CA PRO A 140 -7.04 7.05 4.54
C PRO A 140 -7.34 8.55 4.34
N VAL A 141 -8.46 9.03 4.87
CA VAL A 141 -8.95 10.40 4.63
C VAL A 141 -8.06 11.48 5.27
N GLU A 142 -7.26 11.10 6.26
CA GLU A 142 -6.30 11.97 6.93
C GLU A 142 -4.98 12.13 6.16
N LEU A 143 -4.77 11.34 5.09
CA LEU A 143 -3.64 11.49 4.16
C LEU A 143 -4.02 12.37 2.96
N GLY A 144 -3.03 12.61 2.08
CA GLY A 144 -3.18 13.43 0.87
C GLY A 144 -2.79 14.89 1.08
N TYR A 145 -2.18 15.25 2.21
CA TYR A 145 -1.69 16.61 2.44
C TYR A 145 -0.26 16.83 1.92
N ASP A 146 0.25 15.89 1.13
CA ASP A 146 1.53 16.02 0.45
C ASP A 146 1.52 17.14 -0.61
N PRO A 147 2.68 17.69 -0.99
CA PRO A 147 2.75 18.84 -1.88
C PRO A 147 2.08 18.62 -3.25
N LEU A 148 2.11 17.40 -3.80
CA LEU A 148 1.50 17.11 -5.09
C LEU A 148 -0.02 17.15 -4.99
N THR A 149 -0.58 16.42 -4.03
CA THR A 149 -2.04 16.36 -3.84
C THR A 149 -2.62 17.73 -3.49
N VAL A 150 -1.96 18.50 -2.62
CA VAL A 150 -2.38 19.87 -2.28
C VAL A 150 -2.39 20.76 -3.52
N LYS A 151 -1.40 20.64 -4.40
CA LYS A 151 -1.32 21.40 -5.64
C LYS A 151 -2.45 21.03 -6.60
N ILE A 152 -2.75 19.74 -6.75
CA ILE A 152 -3.88 19.27 -7.58
C ILE A 152 -5.19 19.83 -7.03
N TYR A 153 -5.43 19.71 -5.73
CA TYR A 153 -6.63 20.25 -5.08
C TYR A 153 -6.78 21.76 -5.34
N GLN A 154 -5.70 22.53 -5.16
CA GLN A 154 -5.70 23.97 -5.42
C GLN A 154 -6.05 24.30 -6.87
N GLN A 155 -5.57 23.53 -7.85
CA GLN A 155 -5.89 23.74 -9.26
C GLN A 155 -7.40 23.57 -9.52
N GLU A 156 -8.01 22.56 -8.92
CA GLU A 156 -9.44 22.26 -9.05
C GLU A 156 -10.32 23.24 -8.26
N HIS A 157 -9.78 23.83 -7.18
CA HIS A 157 -10.52 24.67 -6.24
C HIS A 157 -10.15 26.15 -6.29
N ARG A 158 -9.73 26.65 -7.47
CA ARG A 158 -9.43 28.08 -7.72
C ARG A 158 -8.38 28.66 -6.76
N GLY A 159 -7.36 27.87 -6.45
CA GLY A 159 -6.24 28.22 -5.57
C GLY A 159 -6.53 28.05 -4.07
N LYS A 160 -7.71 27.56 -3.67
CA LYS A 160 -8.01 27.29 -2.26
C LYS A 160 -7.23 26.08 -1.76
N SER A 161 -6.65 26.19 -0.56
CA SER A 161 -6.03 25.06 0.11
C SER A 161 -7.08 24.05 0.61
N PRO A 162 -6.70 22.75 0.73
CA PRO A 162 -7.55 21.73 1.34
C PRO A 162 -8.08 22.13 2.72
N PRO A 163 -9.30 21.68 3.08
CA PRO A 163 -9.91 22.01 4.37
C PRO A 163 -9.14 21.40 5.54
N LYS A 164 -9.30 22.00 6.73
CA LYS A 164 -8.69 21.48 7.97
C LYS A 164 -9.35 20.21 8.49
N ASP A 165 -10.63 20.04 8.20
CA ASP A 165 -11.37 18.82 8.52
C ASP A 165 -11.08 17.75 7.45
N THR A 166 -10.51 16.63 7.85
CA THR A 166 -10.19 15.49 6.97
C THR A 166 -11.45 14.72 6.54
N HIS A 167 -12.57 14.91 7.24
CA HIS A 167 -13.86 14.33 6.89
C HIS A 167 -14.75 15.29 6.07
N ASN A 168 -14.17 16.40 5.60
CA ASN A 168 -14.89 17.33 4.76
C ASN A 168 -15.30 16.67 3.43
N GLY A 169 -16.58 16.78 3.07
CA GLY A 169 -17.11 16.12 1.88
C GLY A 169 -16.52 16.59 0.54
N GLU A 170 -15.95 17.79 0.45
CA GLU A 170 -15.22 18.24 -0.74
C GLU A 170 -13.77 17.73 -0.78
N TRP A 171 -13.21 17.32 0.37
CA TRP A 171 -11.88 16.72 0.45
C TRP A 171 -11.90 15.23 0.10
N MET A 172 -12.93 14.51 0.52
CA MET A 172 -13.06 13.06 0.29
C MET A 172 -13.57 12.70 -1.13
N ARG A 173 -13.71 13.68 -2.03
CA ARG A 173 -14.31 13.51 -3.36
C ARG A 173 -13.28 13.29 -4.46
#